data_AF-A0A1H0NA12-F1
#
_entry.id   AF-A0A1H0NA12-F1
#
_cell.length_a   1.000
_cell.length_b   1.000
_cell.length_c   1.000
_cell.angle_alpha   90.00
_cell.angle_beta   90.00
_cell.angle_gamma   90.00
#
_symmetry.space_group_name_H-M   'P 1'
#
loop_
_entity.id
_entity.type
_entity.pdbx_description
1 polymer ?
#
loop_
_entity_poly.entity_id
_entity_poly.type
_entity_poly.pdbx_seq_one_letter_code
_entity_poly.pdbx_strand_id
1 'polypeptide(L)'
;MKTDISKELIIKNNLLNYPIKNVSLSSLELIMYKIKLKLNNIDFKEADEIEVILKNIKTRDIFIAEHSIENDFLNINLKSLSFMCTDNEFMLLLIIKKDSVYSFLNPIIKNSSQNITNNFIVLDLIPIEWYLRILDNGELRLSTIVKIF
;
A
#
# COMPACT_ATOMS: atom_id res chain seq x y z
N MET A 1 -20.52 4.09 -15.25
CA MET A 1 -19.54 3.00 -15.46
C MET A 1 -18.53 3.26 -16.61
N LYS A 2 -18.18 4.51 -16.94
CA LYS A 2 -17.14 4.82 -17.97
C LYS A 2 -15.90 5.53 -17.43
N THR A 3 -15.89 5.92 -16.16
CA THR A 3 -14.86 6.78 -15.54
C THR A 3 -13.70 6.00 -14.88
N ASP A 4 -13.94 4.78 -14.39
CA ASP A 4 -12.92 4.03 -13.63
C ASP A 4 -11.82 3.44 -14.52
N ILE A 5 -12.21 2.91 -15.70
CA ILE A 5 -11.26 2.34 -16.67
C ILE A 5 -10.24 3.41 -17.14
N SER A 6 -10.67 4.67 -17.30
CA SER A 6 -9.76 5.75 -17.68
C SER A 6 -8.75 6.07 -16.59
N LYS A 7 -9.14 6.03 -15.30
CA LYS A 7 -8.26 6.39 -14.19
C LYS A 7 -7.18 5.33 -13.97
N GLU A 8 -7.54 4.05 -13.97
CA GLU A 8 -6.58 2.96 -13.87
C GLU A 8 -5.57 2.96 -15.02
N LEU A 9 -6.02 3.21 -16.26
CA LEU A 9 -5.14 3.26 -17.42
C LEU A 9 -4.14 4.43 -17.33
N ILE A 10 -4.60 5.59 -16.87
CA ILE A 10 -3.75 6.78 -16.65
C ILE A 10 -2.72 6.49 -15.54
N ILE A 11 -3.14 5.89 -14.43
CA ILE A 11 -2.25 5.51 -13.34
C ILE A 11 -1.21 4.48 -13.81
N LYS A 12 -1.62 3.44 -14.55
CA LYS A 12 -0.70 2.44 -15.12
C LYS A 12 0.33 3.08 -16.04
N ASN A 13 -0.09 3.97 -16.94
CA ASN A 13 0.82 4.67 -17.85
C ASN A 13 1.78 5.59 -17.10
N ASN A 14 1.34 6.26 -16.05
CA ASN A 14 2.19 7.14 -15.25
C ASN A 14 3.20 6.35 -14.40
N LEU A 15 2.79 5.23 -13.80
CA LEU A 15 3.67 4.36 -13.00
C LEU A 15 4.79 3.69 -13.82
N LEU A 16 4.65 3.60 -15.15
CA LEU A 16 5.69 3.10 -16.04
C LEU A 16 6.73 4.16 -16.41
N ASN A 17 6.35 5.44 -16.37
CA ASN A 17 7.12 6.54 -16.96
C ASN A 17 7.68 7.53 -15.94
N TYR A 18 7.20 7.53 -14.69
CA TYR A 18 7.67 8.44 -13.65
C TYR A 18 8.61 7.75 -12.64
N PRO A 19 9.68 8.44 -12.20
CA PRO A 19 10.58 7.90 -11.19
C PRO A 19 9.84 7.76 -9.85
N ILE A 20 9.89 6.55 -9.29
CA ILE A 20 9.34 6.25 -7.97
C ILE A 20 10.38 6.63 -6.91
N LYS A 21 10.02 7.51 -5.98
CA LYS A 21 10.90 7.97 -4.90
C LYS A 21 10.65 7.15 -3.63
N ASN A 22 11.72 6.61 -3.06
CA ASN A 22 11.65 5.98 -1.75
C ASN A 22 11.44 7.03 -0.64
N VAL A 23 10.44 6.82 0.21
CA VAL A 23 10.12 7.68 1.35
C VAL A 23 10.12 6.87 2.63
N SER A 24 10.75 7.40 3.66
CA SER A 24 10.85 6.72 4.95
C SER A 24 9.50 6.72 5.67
N LEU A 25 9.14 5.59 6.27
CA LEU A 25 8.08 5.51 7.26
C LEU A 25 8.53 6.10 8.61
N SER A 26 7.57 6.56 9.42
CA SER A 26 7.72 6.78 10.87
C SER A 26 6.96 5.73 11.67
N SER A 27 5.87 5.18 11.11
CA SER A 27 5.03 4.18 11.75
C SER A 27 4.40 3.28 10.68
N LEU A 28 4.29 1.98 10.98
CA LEU A 28 3.62 1.02 10.11
C LEU A 28 3.02 -0.10 10.96
N GLU A 29 1.73 -0.36 10.76
CA GLU A 29 1.01 -1.45 11.38
C GLU A 29 0.18 -2.19 10.33
N LEU A 30 0.21 -3.52 10.35
CA LEU A 30 -0.73 -4.37 9.64
C LEU A 30 -1.61 -5.08 10.67
N ILE A 31 -2.92 -4.84 10.60
CA ILE A 31 -3.92 -5.48 11.45
C ILE A 31 -4.98 -6.09 10.53
N MET A 32 -4.96 -7.42 10.40
CA MET A 32 -5.82 -8.17 9.48
C MET A 32 -5.69 -7.67 8.02
N TYR A 33 -6.71 -7.00 7.49
CA TYR A 33 -6.76 -6.43 6.14
C TYR A 33 -6.53 -4.91 6.14
N LYS A 34 -6.10 -4.32 7.25
CA LYS A 34 -5.87 -2.89 7.37
C LYS A 34 -4.39 -2.59 7.55
N ILE A 35 -3.84 -1.75 6.69
CA ILE A 35 -2.53 -1.13 6.92
C ILE A 35 -2.75 0.26 7.46
N LYS A 36 -2.08 0.60 8.55
CA LYS A 36 -2.00 1.96 9.07
C LYS A 36 -0.55 2.40 8.97
N LEU A 37 -0.30 3.48 8.23
CA LEU A 37 1.06 3.99 8.05
C LEU A 37 1.16 5.49 8.22
N LYS A 38 2.35 5.94 8.59
CA LYS A 38 2.74 7.34 8.62
C LYS A 38 4.11 7.50 7.97
N LEU A 39 4.25 8.53 7.13
CA LEU A 39 5.50 8.83 6.44
C LEU A 39 6.28 9.92 7.19
N ASN A 40 7.59 9.92 7.05
CA ASN A 40 8.43 11.03 7.49
C ASN A 40 8.29 12.20 6.50
N ASN A 41 8.10 13.40 7.03
CA ASN A 41 8.07 14.66 6.28
C ASN A 41 6.97 14.75 5.21
N ILE A 42 5.87 14.02 5.38
CA ILE A 42 4.67 14.12 4.55
C ILE A 42 3.49 14.20 5.49
N ASP A 43 2.74 15.29 5.41
CA ASP A 43 1.41 15.43 6.02
C ASP A 43 0.36 15.08 4.96
N PHE A 44 -0.37 13.99 5.17
CA PHE A 44 -1.36 13.54 4.20
C PHE A 44 -2.55 14.49 4.08
N LYS A 45 -2.81 15.33 5.09
CA LYS A 45 -3.92 16.30 5.06
C LYS A 45 -3.67 17.47 4.11
N GLU A 46 -2.42 17.70 3.72
CA GLU A 46 -2.05 18.73 2.75
C GLU A 46 -2.14 18.24 1.29
N ALA A 47 -2.50 16.98 1.05
CA ALA A 47 -2.65 16.44 -0.30
C ALA A 47 -4.02 16.78 -0.91
N ASP A 48 -4.04 17.16 -2.18
CA ASP A 48 -5.27 17.34 -2.95
C ASP A 48 -5.91 16.00 -3.31
N GLU A 49 -5.08 15.02 -3.61
CA GLU A 49 -5.48 13.66 -3.99
C GLU A 49 -4.42 12.66 -3.53
N ILE A 50 -4.87 11.52 -3.04
CA ILE A 50 -4.04 10.36 -2.71
C ILE A 50 -4.61 9.15 -3.42
N GLU A 51 -3.74 8.35 -4.02
CA GLU A 51 -4.08 7.02 -4.50
C GLU A 51 -3.13 6.00 -3.90
N VAL A 52 -3.70 4.87 -3.49
CA VAL A 52 -2.96 3.77 -2.88
C VAL A 52 -2.95 2.60 -3.84
N ILE A 53 -1.76 2.21 -4.26
CA ILE A 53 -1.56 1.25 -5.33
C ILE A 53 -0.86 0.01 -4.79
N LEU A 54 -1.46 -1.16 -5.03
CA LEU A 54 -0.77 -2.44 -4.93
C LEU A 54 -0.31 -2.86 -6.31
N LYS A 55 1.01 -2.95 -6.50
CA LYS A 55 1.62 -3.42 -7.73
C LYS A 55 2.19 -4.81 -7.55
N ASN A 56 1.65 -5.80 -8.27
CA ASN A 56 2.20 -7.15 -8.32
C ASN A 56 3.63 -7.09 -8.87
N ILE A 57 4.57 -7.70 -8.18
CA ILE A 57 6.00 -7.63 -8.53
C ILE A 57 6.31 -8.43 -9.79
N LYS A 58 5.65 -9.58 -9.94
CA LYS A 58 5.89 -10.53 -11.02
C LYS A 58 5.10 -10.14 -12.26
N THR A 59 3.79 -9.94 -12.14
CA THR A 59 2.90 -9.67 -13.28
C THR A 59 2.85 -8.20 -13.67
N ARG A 60 3.25 -7.30 -12.76
CA ARG A 60 3.13 -5.84 -12.90
C ARG A 60 1.69 -5.33 -12.92
N ASP A 61 0.72 -6.20 -12.61
CA ASP A 61 -0.67 -5.79 -12.40
C ASP A 61 -0.76 -4.79 -11.27
N ILE A 62 -1.74 -3.89 -11.38
CA ILE A 62 -1.96 -2.79 -10.46
C ILE A 62 -3.39 -2.87 -9.98
N PHE A 63 -3.55 -2.76 -8.66
CA PHE A 63 -4.81 -2.70 -7.95
C PHE A 63 -4.85 -1.41 -7.13
N ILE A 64 -6.00 -0.77 -7.07
CA ILE A 64 -6.21 0.44 -6.26
C ILE A 64 -6.87 0.02 -4.96
N ALA A 65 -6.28 0.41 -3.83
CA ALA A 65 -6.81 0.12 -2.50
C ALA A 65 -7.63 1.30 -1.97
N GLU A 66 -8.73 0.98 -1.30
CA GLU A 66 -9.51 1.96 -0.54
C GLU A 66 -8.66 2.50 0.62
N HIS A 67 -8.80 3.77 0.93
CA HIS A 67 -8.07 4.39 2.02
C HIS A 67 -8.83 5.55 2.66
N SER A 68 -8.40 5.95 3.85
CA SER A 68 -8.82 7.15 4.55
C SER A 68 -7.66 7.77 5.31
N ILE A 69 -7.76 9.07 5.60
CA ILE A 69 -6.76 9.80 6.38
C ILE A 69 -7.35 10.12 7.75
N GLU A 70 -6.65 9.72 8.82
CA GLU A 70 -7.07 10.01 10.19
C GLU A 70 -5.84 10.37 11.03
N ASN A 71 -5.85 11.55 11.66
CA ASN A 71 -4.74 12.01 12.53
C ASN A 71 -3.35 11.92 11.85
N ASP A 72 -3.29 12.23 10.55
CA ASP A 72 -2.06 12.16 9.73
C ASP A 72 -1.51 10.72 9.56
N PHE A 73 -2.36 9.72 9.78
CA PHE A 73 -2.13 8.36 9.33
C PHE A 73 -2.94 8.10 8.06
N LEU A 74 -2.31 7.39 7.13
CA LEU A 74 -3.00 6.77 6.00
C LEU A 74 -3.45 5.38 6.43
N ASN A 75 -4.77 5.19 6.48
CA ASN A 75 -5.42 3.91 6.77
C ASN A 75 -5.85 3.29 5.44
N ILE A 76 -5.31 2.13 5.11
CA ILE A 76 -5.52 1.42 3.84
C ILE A 76 -6.34 0.17 4.13
N ASN A 77 -7.43 -0.02 3.39
CA ASN A 77 -8.29 -1.19 3.48
C ASN A 77 -8.02 -2.14 2.30
N LEU A 78 -7.50 -3.33 2.61
CA LEU A 78 -7.16 -4.36 1.65
C LEU A 78 -8.24 -5.44 1.48
N LYS A 79 -9.37 -5.31 2.19
CA LYS A 79 -10.38 -6.38 2.28
C LYS A 79 -10.87 -6.82 0.90
N SER A 80 -11.22 -5.87 0.04
CA SER A 80 -11.72 -6.11 -1.32
C SER A 80 -10.70 -6.76 -2.26
N LEU A 81 -9.40 -6.64 -1.94
CA LEU A 81 -8.30 -7.13 -2.77
C LEU A 81 -7.79 -8.52 -2.35
N SER A 82 -8.26 -9.04 -1.22
CA SER A 82 -7.73 -10.28 -0.60
C SER A 82 -7.72 -11.48 -1.55
N PHE A 83 -8.79 -11.67 -2.34
CA PHE A 83 -8.92 -12.76 -3.31
C PHE A 83 -8.21 -12.50 -4.65
N MET A 84 -7.89 -11.24 -4.96
CA MET A 84 -7.18 -10.86 -6.19
C MET A 84 -5.65 -10.97 -6.01
N CYS A 85 -5.19 -11.04 -4.77
CA CYS A 85 -3.77 -10.97 -4.43
C CYS A 85 -3.17 -12.31 -3.97
N THR A 86 -3.84 -13.45 -4.24
CA THR A 86 -3.34 -14.78 -3.85
C THR A 86 -2.08 -15.15 -4.61
N ASP A 87 -1.17 -15.87 -3.92
CA ASP A 87 0.04 -16.50 -4.45
C ASP A 87 1.07 -15.54 -5.09
N ASN A 88 1.00 -14.25 -4.79
CA ASN A 88 1.93 -13.25 -5.32
C ASN A 88 2.37 -12.24 -4.25
N GLU A 89 3.55 -11.66 -4.47
CA GLU A 89 4.03 -10.53 -3.68
C GLU A 89 3.71 -9.19 -4.38
N PHE A 90 3.38 -8.19 -3.57
CA PHE A 90 2.93 -6.87 -4.00
C PHE A 90 3.78 -5.78 -3.35
N MET A 91 4.06 -4.73 -4.11
CA MET A 91 4.56 -3.47 -3.60
C MET A 91 3.41 -2.54 -3.25
N LEU A 92 3.54 -1.84 -2.14
CA LEU A 92 2.69 -0.71 -1.80
C LEU A 92 3.31 0.56 -2.38
N LEU A 93 2.56 1.26 -3.24
CA LEU A 93 2.96 2.55 -3.81
C LEU A 93 1.89 3.58 -3.48
N LEU A 94 2.31 4.83 -3.35
CA LEU A 94 1.43 5.98 -3.14
C LEU A 94 1.62 6.96 -4.28
N ILE A 95 0.51 7.50 -4.77
CA ILE A 95 0.51 8.65 -5.67
C ILE A 95 -0.11 9.79 -4.89
N ILE A 96 0.64 10.86 -4.70
CA ILE A 96 0.19 12.05 -3.98
C ILE A 96 0.19 13.21 -4.96
N LYS A 97 -0.92 13.95 -5.02
CA LYS A 97 -1.04 15.20 -5.74
C LYS A 97 -1.08 16.36 -4.75
N LYS A 98 -0.25 17.38 -4.99
CA LYS A 98 -0.29 18.66 -4.27
C LYS A 98 0.09 19.79 -5.23
N ASP A 99 -0.69 20.86 -5.28
CA ASP A 99 -0.41 22.04 -6.11
C ASP A 99 -0.17 21.67 -7.59
N SER A 100 -0.95 20.72 -8.12
CA SER A 100 -0.81 20.14 -9.47
C SER A 100 0.43 19.28 -9.74
N VAL A 101 1.29 19.05 -8.74
CA VAL A 101 2.46 18.17 -8.85
C VAL A 101 2.11 16.77 -8.35
N TYR A 102 2.40 15.76 -9.16
CA TYR A 102 2.28 14.35 -8.78
C TYR A 102 3.61 13.82 -8.24
N SER A 103 3.55 13.17 -7.09
CA SER A 103 4.67 12.44 -6.48
C SER A 103 4.34 10.95 -6.42
N PHE A 104 5.24 10.12 -6.96
CA PHE A 104 5.14 8.67 -6.92
C PHE A 104 6.08 8.15 -5.85
N LEU A 105 5.52 7.53 -4.81
CA LEU A 105 6.25 7.23 -3.59
C LEU A 105 6.22 5.73 -3.31
N ASN A 106 7.36 5.19 -2.89
CA ASN A 106 7.50 3.86 -2.34
C ASN A 106 7.85 3.97 -0.85
N PRO A 107 6.92 3.67 0.07
CA PRO A 107 7.19 3.64 1.49
C PRO A 107 8.24 2.57 1.83
N ILE A 108 9.30 2.97 2.52
CA ILE A 108 10.38 2.08 2.98
C ILE A 108 10.71 2.31 4.45
N ILE A 109 11.27 1.29 5.09
CA ILE A 109 11.78 1.35 6.45
C ILE A 109 13.29 1.58 6.39
N LYS A 110 13.76 2.76 6.82
CA LYS A 110 15.20 3.07 6.80
C LYS A 110 15.93 2.64 8.06
N ASN A 111 15.24 2.60 9.20
CA ASN A 111 15.83 2.24 10.50
C ASN A 111 15.02 1.11 11.14
N SER A 112 15.70 0.09 11.64
CA SER A 112 15.11 -1.06 12.36
C SER A 112 14.45 -0.70 13.70
N SER A 113 14.65 0.54 14.18
CA SER A 113 14.06 1.06 15.43
C SER A 113 12.66 1.66 15.26
N GLN A 114 12.05 1.57 14.07
CA GLN A 114 10.69 2.04 13.85
C GLN A 114 9.70 1.06 14.49
N ASN A 115 8.67 1.58 15.17
CA ASN A 115 7.62 0.77 15.79
C ASN A 115 6.84 0.02 14.69
N ILE A 116 7.29 -1.19 14.39
CA ILE A 116 6.63 -2.11 13.46
C ILE A 116 5.90 -3.13 14.32
N THR A 117 4.58 -3.00 14.40
CA THR A 117 3.71 -3.94 15.12
C THR A 117 2.94 -4.76 14.09
N ASN A 118 3.28 -6.05 14.01
CA ASN A 118 2.48 -7.03 13.28
C ASN A 118 1.53 -7.68 14.28
N ASN A 119 0.32 -7.13 14.42
CA ASN A 119 -0.71 -7.71 15.27
C ASN A 119 -1.61 -8.61 14.42
N PHE A 120 -1.28 -9.90 14.39
CA PHE A 120 -2.12 -10.92 13.76
C PHE A 120 -3.24 -11.31 14.71
N ILE A 121 -4.47 -10.89 14.39
CA ILE A 121 -5.67 -11.46 15.02
C ILE A 121 -6.13 -12.58 14.09
N VAL A 122 -5.89 -13.83 14.50
CA VAL A 122 -6.44 -15.00 13.82
C VAL A 122 -7.95 -15.00 14.06
N LEU A 123 -8.71 -14.65 13.03
CA LEU A 123 -10.15 -14.90 12.99
C LEU A 123 -10.36 -16.14 12.12
N ASP A 124 -10.89 -17.20 12.71
CA ASP A 124 -11.17 -18.49 12.06
C ASP A 124 -12.16 -18.40 10.87
N LEU A 125 -12.78 -17.23 10.66
CA LEU A 125 -13.83 -17.03 9.66
C LEU A 125 -13.34 -16.45 8.33
N ILE A 126 -12.09 -15.99 8.22
CA ILE A 126 -11.56 -15.42 6.97
C ILE A 126 -10.50 -16.38 6.40
N PRO A 127 -10.75 -17.01 5.23
CA PRO A 127 -9.84 -17.99 4.67
C PRO A 127 -8.59 -17.35 4.04
N ILE A 128 -8.38 -16.03 4.15
CA ILE A 128 -7.24 -15.33 3.57
C ILE A 128 -6.62 -14.40 4.61
N GLU A 129 -5.32 -14.47 4.77
CA GLU A 129 -4.55 -13.61 5.66
C GLU A 129 -3.50 -12.82 4.88
N TRP A 130 -3.38 -11.53 5.20
CA TRP A 130 -2.36 -10.64 4.65
C TRP A 130 -1.09 -10.74 5.49
N TYR A 131 0.05 -10.77 4.80
CA TYR A 131 1.37 -10.78 5.40
C TYR A 131 2.17 -9.61 4.88
N LEU A 132 2.81 -8.90 5.80
CA LEU A 132 3.77 -7.85 5.50
C LEU A 132 5.18 -8.36 5.81
N ARG A 133 6.02 -8.41 4.79
CA ARG A 133 7.45 -8.69 4.88
C ARG A 133 8.25 -7.42 4.60
N ILE A 134 9.35 -7.26 5.30
CA ILE A 134 10.32 -6.17 5.08
C ILE A 134 11.59 -6.80 4.54
N LEU A 135 12.10 -6.27 3.44
CA LEU A 135 13.37 -6.70 2.84
C LEU A 135 14.57 -6.01 3.49
N ASP A 136 15.78 -6.52 3.26
CA ASP A 136 17.02 -5.98 3.81
C ASP A 136 17.27 -4.51 3.40
N ASN A 137 16.74 -4.09 2.24
CA ASN A 137 16.80 -2.72 1.75
C ASN A 137 15.69 -1.81 2.33
N GLY A 138 14.86 -2.32 3.22
CA GLY A 138 13.74 -1.61 3.84
C GLY A 138 12.44 -1.63 3.04
N GLU A 139 12.39 -2.24 1.86
CA GLU A 139 11.18 -2.30 1.05
C GLU A 139 10.11 -3.20 1.66
N LEU A 140 8.86 -2.78 1.53
CA LEU A 140 7.69 -3.54 1.97
C LEU A 140 7.23 -4.50 0.87
N ARG A 141 6.90 -5.72 1.28
CA ARG A 141 6.28 -6.74 0.43
C ARG A 141 5.02 -7.24 1.11
N LEU A 142 3.90 -7.11 0.41
CA LEU A 142 2.61 -7.62 0.84
C LEU A 142 2.32 -8.92 0.11
N SER A 143 1.75 -9.89 0.81
CA SER A 143 1.30 -11.15 0.21
C SER A 143 0.04 -11.63 0.91
N THR A 144 -0.73 -12.49 0.25
CA THR A 144 -1.83 -13.20 0.90
C THR A 144 -1.60 -14.70 0.86
N ILE A 145 -2.04 -15.38 1.92
CA ILE A 145 -2.05 -16.84 2.00
C ILE A 145 -3.49 -17.28 2.24
N VAL A 146 -3.92 -18.29 1.48
CA VAL A 146 -5.20 -18.97 1.72
C VAL A 146 -5.01 -19.98 2.85
N LYS A 147 -5.81 -19.85 3.92
CA LYS A 147 -5.89 -20.83 5.00
C LYS A 147 -6.66 -22.05 4.50
N ILE A 148 -5.99 -23.20 4.46
CA ILE A 148 -6.63 -24.49 4.24
C ILE A 148 -6.97 -25.03 5.63
N PHE A 149 -8.26 -25.23 5.89
CA PHE A 149 -8.76 -25.90 7.10
C PHE A 149 -8.86 -27.41 6.89
#